data_AF-A0A239ML00-F1
#
_entry.id   AF-A0A239ML00-F1
#
_cell.length_a   1.000
_cell.length_b   1.000
_cell.length_c   1.000
_cell.angle_alpha   90.00
_cell.angle_beta   90.00
_cell.angle_gamma   90.00
#
_symmetry.space_group_name_H-M   'P 1'
#
loop_
_entity.id
_entity.type
_entity.pdbx_description
1 polymer ?
#
loop_
_entity_poly.entity_id
_entity_poly.type
_entity_poly.pdbx_seq_one_letter_code
_entity_poly.pdbx_strand_id
1 'polypeptide(L)'
;MRWPVVESSLLPLHRQDLYRIRQRIGLSAICPLGAALTAILIGSTLGGCSMGRNESALARMEGGDVTGSISPASVQATNYEPTEADLVLTRTAASDVLTKGSKDSSQPWENPSTGARGSVTPLSSAYVAEGRTCRDFLASYVNGTSESWMQGAACKGDRGSWDVHTLKPWKRS
;
A
#
# COMPACT_ATOMS: atom_id res chain seq x y z
N MET A 1 -69.25 -0.86 -25.67
CA MET A 1 -68.66 -1.70 -26.73
C MET A 1 -67.43 -2.36 -26.10
N ARG A 2 -67.58 -3.55 -25.51
CA ARG A 2 -67.25 -4.89 -26.05
C ARG A 2 -65.76 -5.06 -26.43
N TRP A 3 -65.03 -5.80 -25.58
CA TRP A 3 -63.74 -6.44 -25.87
C TRP A 3 -63.95 -7.68 -26.78
N PRO A 4 -62.88 -8.15 -27.46
CA PRO A 4 -62.20 -9.39 -27.03
C PRO A 4 -60.66 -9.18 -27.01
N VAL A 5 -59.82 -9.73 -26.12
CA VAL A 5 -59.59 -11.09 -25.57
C VAL A 5 -59.01 -12.10 -26.58
N VAL A 6 -57.68 -12.28 -26.45
CA VAL A 6 -56.84 -13.51 -26.46
C VAL A 6 -56.60 -14.26 -27.78
N GLU A 7 -55.32 -14.50 -28.11
CA GLU A 7 -54.60 -15.81 -28.04
C GLU A 7 -53.21 -15.65 -28.71
N SER A 8 -52.09 -15.59 -27.99
CA SER A 8 -51.24 -16.71 -27.52
C SER A 8 -50.77 -17.66 -28.63
N SER A 9 -49.47 -17.62 -28.94
CA SER A 9 -48.73 -18.72 -29.55
C SER A 9 -47.28 -18.68 -29.06
N LEU A 10 -47.05 -19.51 -28.06
CA LEU A 10 -45.77 -19.96 -27.52
C LEU A 10 -44.99 -20.68 -28.65
N LEU A 11 -43.66 -20.64 -28.74
CA LEU A 11 -42.74 -21.53 -28.03
C LEU A 11 -41.27 -21.25 -28.47
N PRO A 12 -40.27 -21.84 -27.78
CA PRO A 12 -39.01 -21.20 -27.44
C PRO A 12 -37.79 -21.96 -27.99
N LEU A 13 -36.73 -21.23 -28.34
CA LEU A 13 -35.37 -21.76 -28.51
C LEU A 13 -34.48 -20.56 -28.12
N HIS A 14 -33.55 -20.58 -27.17
CA HIS A 14 -32.72 -21.66 -26.69
C HIS A 14 -32.18 -21.22 -25.33
N ARG A 15 -32.63 -21.88 -24.25
CA ARG A 15 -31.96 -21.85 -22.95
C ARG A 15 -30.77 -22.82 -23.07
N GLN A 16 -29.55 -22.35 -22.88
CA GLN A 16 -28.42 -23.23 -22.57
C GLN A 16 -28.00 -22.93 -21.14
N ASP A 17 -28.57 -23.72 -20.24
CA ASP A 17 -28.14 -23.87 -18.88
C ASP A 17 -26.70 -24.42 -18.87
N LEU A 18 -25.72 -23.61 -18.47
CA LEU A 18 -24.41 -24.11 -18.06
C LEU A 18 -24.53 -24.68 -16.64
N TYR A 19 -25.25 -25.80 -16.51
CA TYR A 19 -25.25 -26.62 -15.32
C TYR A 19 -24.13 -27.66 -15.39
N ARG A 20 -23.38 -27.75 -14.29
CA ARG A 20 -22.62 -28.92 -13.82
C ARG A 20 -21.81 -29.70 -14.87
N ILE A 21 -20.48 -29.66 -14.73
CA ILE A 21 -19.79 -30.83 -14.16
C ILE A 21 -18.74 -30.32 -13.16
N ARG A 22 -19.08 -30.43 -11.86
CA ARG A 22 -18.10 -30.57 -10.78
C ARG A 22 -17.46 -31.94 -10.98
N GLN A 23 -16.32 -32.01 -11.66
CA GLN A 23 -15.59 -33.28 -11.77
C GLN A 23 -15.03 -33.64 -10.40
N ARG A 24 -15.74 -34.55 -9.72
CA ARG A 24 -15.17 -35.38 -8.66
C ARG A 24 -14.23 -36.36 -9.34
N ILE A 25 -12.97 -35.98 -9.50
CA ILE A 25 -11.92 -36.94 -9.82
C ILE A 25 -11.83 -37.86 -8.60
N GLY A 26 -12.36 -39.07 -8.74
CA GLY A 26 -12.36 -40.08 -7.70
C GLY A 26 -10.94 -40.50 -7.36
N LEU A 27 -10.59 -40.41 -6.07
CA LEU A 27 -9.36 -40.89 -5.44
C LEU A 27 -9.22 -42.43 -5.44
N SER A 28 -9.80 -43.14 -6.41
CA SER A 28 -9.96 -44.59 -6.38
C SER A 28 -9.08 -45.36 -7.38
N ALA A 29 -7.87 -44.85 -7.66
CA ALA A 29 -6.91 -45.56 -8.51
C ALA A 29 -5.46 -45.36 -8.05
N ILE A 30 -5.22 -45.21 -6.74
CA ILE A 30 -3.86 -45.25 -6.19
C ILE A 30 -3.58 -46.71 -5.78
N CYS A 31 -3.02 -47.48 -6.72
CA CYS A 31 -2.40 -48.77 -6.40
C CYS A 31 -1.24 -48.52 -5.41
N PRO A 32 -1.17 -49.25 -4.28
CA PRO A 32 -0.20 -48.99 -3.21
C PRO A 32 1.26 -49.37 -3.55
N LEU A 33 1.52 -49.88 -4.76
CA LEU A 33 2.86 -50.25 -5.23
C LEU A 33 3.60 -49.15 -6.01
N GLY A 34 2.92 -48.08 -6.43
CA GLY A 34 3.53 -46.95 -7.14
C GLY A 34 4.09 -45.84 -6.24
N ALA A 35 3.68 -45.81 -4.96
CA ALA A 35 4.00 -44.72 -4.03
C ALA A 35 5.38 -44.84 -3.36
N ALA A 36 6.05 -46.00 -3.45
CA ALA A 36 7.33 -46.24 -2.78
C ALA A 36 8.55 -45.90 -3.65
N LEU A 37 8.41 -45.77 -4.99
CA LEU A 37 9.54 -45.51 -5.90
C LEU A 37 9.63 -44.07 -6.42
N THR A 38 8.59 -43.23 -6.24
CA THR A 38 8.67 -41.80 -6.58
C THR A 38 9.18 -40.91 -5.42
N ALA A 39 9.42 -41.49 -4.24
CA ALA A 39 9.99 -40.78 -3.09
C ALA A 39 11.53 -40.69 -3.12
N ILE A 40 12.20 -41.32 -4.10
CA ILE A 40 13.68 -41.43 -4.16
C ILE A 40 14.31 -40.63 -5.32
N LEU A 41 13.53 -40.02 -6.23
CA LEU A 41 14.07 -39.32 -7.42
C LEU A 41 13.68 -37.82 -7.55
N ILE A 42 13.23 -37.18 -6.48
CA ILE A 42 13.08 -35.70 -6.43
C ILE A 42 13.91 -35.15 -5.26
N GLY A 43 15.08 -35.74 -5.04
CA GLY A 43 16.22 -35.06 -4.43
C GLY A 43 17.07 -34.50 -5.56
N SER A 44 17.39 -33.20 -5.50
CA SER A 44 18.30 -32.44 -6.40
C SER A 44 17.64 -31.55 -7.45
N THR A 45 17.10 -30.41 -7.01
CA THR A 45 17.43 -29.13 -7.65
C THR A 45 17.80 -28.12 -6.56
N LEU A 46 19.04 -28.23 -6.08
CA LEU A 46 19.80 -27.12 -5.52
C LEU A 46 19.93 -26.08 -6.66
N GLY A 47 19.08 -25.07 -6.64
CA GLY A 47 19.03 -24.02 -7.66
C GLY A 47 18.53 -22.72 -7.05
N GLY A 48 19.35 -22.10 -6.21
CA GLY A 48 19.14 -20.76 -5.69
C GLY A 48 20.43 -19.96 -5.75
N CYS A 49 20.69 -19.30 -6.88
CA CYS A 49 21.73 -18.28 -6.98
C CYS A 49 21.23 -17.02 -6.22
N SER A 50 21.63 -16.86 -4.96
CA SER A 50 21.69 -15.53 -4.35
C SER A 50 23.14 -15.10 -4.32
N MET A 51 23.57 -14.42 -5.37
CA MET A 51 24.72 -13.52 -5.28
C MET A 51 24.29 -12.35 -4.40
N GLY A 52 24.69 -12.43 -3.14
CA GLY A 52 24.58 -11.37 -2.16
C GLY A 52 25.66 -11.55 -1.12
N ARG A 53 26.94 -11.57 -1.56
CA ARG A 53 28.06 -11.35 -0.65
C ARG A 53 27.91 -9.93 -0.12
N ASN A 54 27.41 -9.80 1.11
CA ASN A 54 27.81 -8.71 1.98
C ASN A 54 28.85 -9.28 2.93
N GLU A 55 30.12 -9.09 2.57
CA GLU A 55 31.21 -9.23 3.51
C GLU A 55 31.10 -8.15 4.60
N SER A 56 30.39 -8.47 5.68
CA SER A 56 30.54 -7.79 6.95
C SER A 56 30.38 -8.79 8.07
N ALA A 57 31.44 -9.60 8.25
CA ALA A 57 31.94 -10.13 9.52
C ALA A 57 30.96 -10.13 10.71
N LEU A 58 29.95 -10.99 10.65
CA LEU A 58 29.03 -11.22 11.77
C LEU A 58 29.25 -12.64 12.31
N ALA A 59 30.39 -12.86 12.96
CA ALA A 59 30.62 -13.99 13.87
C ALA A 59 31.97 -13.84 14.62
N ARG A 60 32.08 -12.82 15.48
CA ARG A 60 32.84 -12.98 16.75
C ARG A 60 31.86 -12.73 17.88
N MET A 61 31.12 -13.78 18.24
CA MET A 61 30.52 -13.85 19.57
C MET A 61 31.64 -14.24 20.52
N GLU A 62 32.11 -13.28 21.30
CA GLU A 62 32.82 -13.54 22.54
C GLU A 62 32.33 -12.52 23.57
N GLY A 63 31.57 -13.04 24.54
CA GLY A 63 31.24 -12.49 25.86
C GLY A 63 31.13 -10.98 26.08
N GLY A 64 29.92 -10.53 26.42
CA GLY A 64 29.74 -9.30 27.18
C GLY A 64 28.34 -8.70 27.06
N ASP A 65 27.47 -9.00 28.02
CA ASP A 65 26.26 -8.24 28.31
C ASP A 65 26.56 -6.74 28.49
N VAL A 66 26.10 -5.89 27.56
CA VAL A 66 25.51 -4.56 27.82
C VAL A 66 24.59 -4.21 26.64
N THR A 67 23.30 -4.52 26.78
CA THR A 67 22.23 -4.07 25.89
C THR A 67 21.90 -2.60 26.18
N GLY A 68 22.81 -1.70 25.82
CA GLY A 68 22.67 -0.26 26.01
C GLY A 68 22.50 0.46 24.67
N SER A 69 21.25 0.83 24.37
CA SER A 69 20.84 1.83 23.37
C SER A 69 21.62 1.85 22.05
N ILE A 70 21.08 1.18 21.03
CA ILE A 70 21.41 1.53 19.65
C ILE A 70 20.88 2.95 19.45
N SER A 71 21.76 3.95 19.50
CA SER A 71 21.39 5.29 19.06
C SER A 71 20.93 5.14 17.61
N PRO A 72 19.69 5.51 17.24
CA PRO A 72 19.30 5.48 15.84
C PRO A 72 20.35 6.30 15.11
N ALA A 73 20.98 5.72 14.08
CA ALA A 73 21.86 6.47 13.22
C ALA A 73 21.09 7.73 12.85
N SER A 74 21.57 8.88 13.30
CA SER A 74 21.04 10.15 12.85
C SER A 74 21.36 10.14 11.37
N VAL A 75 20.36 9.77 10.55
CA VAL A 75 20.32 10.19 9.16
C VAL A 75 20.40 11.70 9.32
N GLN A 76 21.61 12.21 9.15
CA GLN A 76 21.84 13.63 9.06
C GLN A 76 20.92 14.00 7.92
N ALA A 77 19.78 14.61 8.26
CA ALA A 77 18.95 15.28 7.29
C ALA A 77 19.88 16.32 6.71
N THR A 78 20.61 15.95 5.65
CA THR A 78 21.25 16.89 4.75
C THR A 78 20.15 17.90 4.51
N ASN A 79 20.39 19.15 4.87
CA ASN A 79 19.40 20.23 4.90
C ASN A 79 18.92 20.52 3.46
N TYR A 80 18.26 19.55 2.85
CA TYR A 80 17.62 19.66 1.57
C TYR A 80 16.25 20.22 1.88
N GLU A 81 16.10 21.50 1.55
CA GLU A 81 14.84 22.19 1.65
C GLU A 81 13.96 21.80 0.44
N PRO A 82 12.73 21.30 0.66
CA PRO A 82 11.80 21.05 -0.43
C PRO A 82 11.56 22.30 -1.26
N THR A 83 11.59 22.18 -2.57
CA THR A 83 11.27 23.31 -3.46
C THR A 83 9.78 23.64 -3.41
N GLU A 84 9.37 24.86 -3.79
CA GLU A 84 7.94 25.21 -3.81
C GLU A 84 7.13 24.29 -4.75
N ALA A 85 7.74 23.83 -5.85
CA ALA A 85 7.11 22.85 -6.75
C ALA A 85 6.84 21.51 -6.05
N ASP A 86 7.77 21.03 -5.23
CA ASP A 86 7.57 19.81 -4.42
C ASP A 86 6.45 20.01 -3.40
N LEU A 87 6.40 21.18 -2.76
CA LEU A 87 5.36 21.51 -1.78
C LEU A 87 3.97 21.56 -2.41
N VAL A 88 3.83 22.13 -3.61
CA VAL A 88 2.54 22.16 -4.34
C VAL A 88 2.06 20.74 -4.66
N LEU A 89 2.94 19.87 -5.13
CA LEU A 89 2.60 18.47 -5.43
C LEU A 89 2.22 17.70 -4.16
N THR A 90 2.98 17.91 -3.08
CA THR A 90 2.68 17.33 -1.76
C THR A 90 1.32 17.81 -1.24
N ARG A 91 1.00 19.10 -1.35
CA ARG A 91 -0.30 19.66 -0.94
C ARG A 91 -1.45 19.07 -1.75
N THR A 92 -1.26 18.89 -3.06
CA THR A 92 -2.26 18.29 -3.95
C THR A 92 -2.55 16.85 -3.54
N ALA A 93 -1.50 16.05 -3.32
CA ALA A 93 -1.64 14.67 -2.83
C ALA A 93 -2.29 14.61 -1.44
N ALA A 94 -2.00 15.57 -0.57
CA ALA A 94 -2.65 15.71 0.73
C ALA A 94 -4.16 15.97 0.58
N SER A 95 -4.57 16.95 -0.22
CA SER A 95 -6.00 17.20 -0.48
C SER A 95 -6.71 15.98 -1.09
N ASP A 96 -6.05 15.24 -1.97
CA ASP A 96 -6.60 14.03 -2.57
C ASP A 96 -6.83 12.90 -1.57
N VAL A 97 -5.81 12.57 -0.75
CA VAL A 97 -5.93 11.51 0.26
C VAL A 97 -6.92 11.89 1.35
N LEU A 98 -7.06 13.19 1.64
CA LEU A 98 -8.04 13.66 2.61
C LEU A 98 -9.47 13.60 2.07
N THR A 99 -9.66 13.81 0.77
CA THR A 99 -10.97 13.77 0.11
C THR A 99 -11.47 12.33 -0.10
N LYS A 100 -10.59 11.45 -0.59
CA LYS A 100 -10.95 10.09 -1.03
C LYS A 100 -10.64 9.02 0.02
N GLY A 101 -9.72 9.31 0.93
CA GLY A 101 -9.04 8.31 1.74
C GLY A 101 -9.56 8.17 3.18
N SER A 102 -9.59 6.93 3.65
CA SER A 102 -9.80 6.57 5.05
C SER A 102 -8.53 6.85 5.88
N LYS A 103 -8.62 6.67 7.20
CA LYS A 103 -7.51 6.87 8.15
C LYS A 103 -6.21 6.14 7.76
N ASP A 104 -6.31 5.00 7.07
CA ASP A 104 -5.16 4.16 6.72
C ASP A 104 -4.77 4.27 5.23
N SER A 105 -5.37 5.22 4.51
CA SER A 105 -5.00 5.48 3.11
C SER A 105 -3.68 6.25 3.04
N SER A 106 -2.84 5.88 2.08
CA SER A 106 -1.61 6.63 1.78
C SER A 106 -1.56 6.92 0.29
N GLN A 107 -1.32 8.17 -0.06
CA GLN A 107 -1.25 8.62 -1.46
C GLN A 107 0.20 8.94 -1.82
N PRO A 108 0.79 8.24 -2.81
CA PRO A 108 2.11 8.60 -3.31
C PRO A 108 2.07 9.92 -4.10
N TRP A 109 3.19 10.63 -4.11
CA TRP A 109 3.43 11.81 -4.93
C TRP A 109 4.88 11.82 -5.42
N GLU A 110 5.10 12.42 -6.58
CA GLU A 110 6.43 12.62 -7.15
C GLU A 110 6.52 13.94 -7.91
N ASN A 111 7.70 14.54 -7.91
CA ASN A 111 8.06 15.64 -8.77
C ASN A 111 9.14 15.18 -9.76
N PRO A 112 8.79 14.96 -11.05
CA PRO A 112 9.75 14.51 -12.04
C PRO A 112 10.83 15.56 -12.37
N SER A 113 10.60 16.83 -12.03
CA SER A 113 11.55 17.92 -12.31
C SER A 113 12.71 17.94 -11.32
N THR A 114 12.46 17.59 -10.06
CA THR A 114 13.46 17.62 -8.97
C THR A 114 13.92 16.23 -8.53
N GLY A 115 13.18 15.18 -8.93
CA GLY A 115 13.38 13.81 -8.46
C GLY A 115 12.85 13.56 -7.04
N ALA A 116 12.18 14.55 -6.44
CA ALA A 116 11.59 14.42 -5.12
C ALA A 116 10.35 13.51 -5.16
N ARG A 117 10.19 12.68 -4.15
CA ARG A 117 9.06 11.74 -4.06
C ARG A 117 8.71 11.41 -2.62
N GLY A 118 7.52 10.87 -2.42
CA GLY A 118 7.09 10.42 -1.11
C GLY A 118 5.65 9.93 -1.09
N SER A 119 5.07 9.94 0.09
CA SER A 119 3.70 9.54 0.35
C SER A 119 3.07 10.42 1.42
N VAL A 120 1.76 10.67 1.30
CA VAL A 120 0.97 11.41 2.28
C VAL A 120 -0.01 10.47 2.95
N THR A 121 0.00 10.43 4.28
CA THR A 121 -0.87 9.59 5.10
C THR A 121 -1.65 10.47 6.08
N PRO A 122 -3.00 10.41 6.08
CA PRO A 122 -3.82 11.11 7.07
C PRO A 122 -3.55 10.61 8.48
N LEU A 123 -3.59 11.52 9.44
CA LEU A 123 -3.56 11.17 10.85
C LEU A 123 -4.96 10.87 11.39
N SER A 124 -4.95 10.03 12.41
CA SER A 124 -6.05 9.25 12.97
C SER A 124 -7.40 9.95 13.17
N SER A 125 -7.40 11.20 13.59
CA SER A 125 -8.63 11.86 14.07
C SER A 125 -8.78 13.22 13.43
N ALA A 126 -9.93 13.43 12.80
CA ALA A 126 -10.39 14.78 12.48
C ALA A 126 -10.79 15.49 13.79
N TYR A 127 -10.57 16.79 13.83
CA TYR A 127 -10.91 17.68 14.94
C TYR A 127 -11.63 18.92 14.41
N VAL A 128 -12.26 19.70 15.29
CA VAL A 128 -12.88 20.98 14.91
C VAL A 128 -11.95 22.11 15.32
N ALA A 129 -11.54 22.94 14.37
CA ALA A 129 -10.81 24.18 14.62
C ALA A 129 -11.45 25.30 13.80
N GLU A 130 -11.65 26.47 14.43
CA GLU A 130 -12.27 27.63 13.76
C GLU A 130 -13.64 27.32 13.11
N GLY A 131 -14.42 26.40 13.70
CA GLY A 131 -15.71 25.98 13.15
C GLY A 131 -15.64 25.05 11.92
N ARG A 132 -14.44 24.65 11.49
CA ARG A 132 -14.21 23.73 10.37
C ARG A 132 -13.65 22.40 10.85
N THR A 133 -13.99 21.32 10.15
CA THR A 133 -13.40 20.00 10.40
C THR A 133 -11.99 19.96 9.81
N CYS A 134 -10.98 19.83 10.64
CA CYS A 134 -9.59 19.73 10.25
C CYS A 134 -9.03 18.34 10.51
N ARG A 135 -8.01 17.96 9.75
CA ARG A 135 -7.30 16.69 9.89
C ARG A 135 -5.83 16.90 9.60
N ASP A 136 -4.99 16.36 10.48
CA ASP A 136 -3.56 16.39 10.29
C ASP A 136 -3.13 15.28 9.33
N PHE A 137 -1.97 15.45 8.73
CA PHE A 137 -1.35 14.44 7.87
C PHE A 137 0.17 14.47 8.01
N LEU A 138 0.80 13.34 7.73
CA LEU A 138 2.24 13.23 7.57
C LEU A 138 2.55 12.99 6.10
N ALA A 139 3.58 13.68 5.61
CA ALA A 139 4.14 13.47 4.30
C ALA A 139 5.60 13.03 4.44
N SER A 140 5.95 11.90 3.84
CA SER A 140 7.34 11.53 3.62
C SER A 140 7.90 12.33 2.44
N TYR A 141 9.19 12.64 2.51
CA TYR A 141 9.93 13.35 1.47
C TYR A 141 11.28 12.67 1.28
N VAL A 142 11.55 12.25 0.05
CA VAL A 142 12.80 11.61 -0.33
C VAL A 142 13.31 12.28 -1.59
N ASN A 143 14.55 12.77 -1.56
CA ASN A 143 15.27 13.25 -2.72
C ASN A 143 16.71 12.73 -2.69
N GLY A 144 17.06 11.87 -3.65
CA GLY A 144 18.36 11.18 -3.64
C GLY A 144 18.57 10.36 -2.37
N THR A 145 19.60 10.70 -1.59
CA THR A 145 19.92 10.07 -0.29
C THR A 145 19.31 10.81 0.90
N SER A 146 18.64 11.94 0.66
CA SER A 146 18.04 12.78 1.68
C SER A 146 16.62 12.32 1.97
N GLU A 147 16.36 11.92 3.22
CA GLU A 147 15.01 11.64 3.71
C GLU A 147 14.62 12.69 4.75
N SER A 148 13.42 13.22 4.61
CA SER A 148 12.81 14.11 5.60
C SER A 148 11.32 13.83 5.70
N TRP A 149 10.71 14.39 6.74
CA TRP A 149 9.30 14.25 7.01
C TRP A 149 8.70 15.63 7.15
N MET A 150 7.45 15.78 6.70
CA MET A 150 6.67 16.99 6.85
C MET A 150 5.36 16.66 7.55
N GLN A 151 4.96 17.54 8.46
CA GLN A 151 3.65 17.49 9.09
C GLN A 151 2.82 18.66 8.61
N GLY A 152 1.59 18.37 8.24
CA GLY A 152 0.64 19.38 7.80
C GLY A 152 -0.73 19.19 8.40
N ALA A 153 -1.55 20.22 8.23
CA ALA A 153 -2.94 20.26 8.64
C ALA A 153 -3.78 20.84 7.50
N ALA A 154 -4.93 20.22 7.27
CA ALA A 154 -5.88 20.68 6.28
C ALA A 154 -7.28 20.73 6.88
N CYS A 155 -8.05 21.74 6.51
CA CYS A 155 -9.43 21.88 6.95
C CYS A 155 -10.39 21.72 5.78
N LYS A 156 -11.52 21.11 6.07
CA LYS A 156 -12.61 20.93 5.12
C LYS A 156 -13.27 22.29 4.87
N GLY A 157 -13.23 22.75 3.63
CA GLY A 157 -13.93 23.94 3.17
C GLY A 157 -15.42 23.66 2.91
N ASP A 158 -16.17 24.73 2.65
CA ASP A 158 -17.63 24.69 2.51
C ASP A 158 -18.12 23.81 1.36
N ARG A 159 -17.28 23.66 0.32
CA ARG A 159 -17.56 22.83 -0.87
C ARG A 159 -17.12 21.37 -0.72
N GLY A 160 -16.68 20.98 0.48
CA GLY A 160 -16.20 19.62 0.76
C GLY A 160 -14.77 19.34 0.29
N SER A 161 -14.08 20.32 -0.30
CA SER A 161 -12.63 20.26 -0.56
C SER A 161 -11.84 20.36 0.75
N TRP A 162 -10.67 19.74 0.78
CA TRP A 162 -9.73 19.89 1.89
C TRP A 162 -8.63 20.87 1.49
N ASP A 163 -8.54 21.97 2.24
CA ASP A 163 -7.57 23.02 2.00
C ASP A 163 -6.40 22.87 2.98
N VAL A 164 -5.20 22.67 2.45
CA VAL A 164 -3.98 22.55 3.25
C VAL A 164 -3.52 23.94 3.67
N HIS A 165 -3.53 24.22 4.98
CA HIS A 165 -3.16 25.53 5.52
C HIS A 165 -1.76 25.56 6.12
N THR A 166 -1.26 24.40 6.57
CA THR A 166 0.08 24.26 7.14
C THR A 166 0.77 23.06 6.53
N LEU A 167 2.02 23.23 6.14
CA LEU A 167 2.94 22.16 5.78
C LEU A 167 4.33 22.58 6.23
N LYS A 168 4.88 21.90 7.24
CA LYS A 168 6.16 22.25 7.86
C LYS A 168 7.02 21.00 8.04
N PRO A 169 8.36 21.14 8.04
CA PRO A 169 9.25 20.04 8.39
C PRO A 169 8.89 19.47 9.78
N TRP A 170 8.77 18.15 9.87
CA TRP A 170 8.47 17.46 11.11
C TRP A 170 9.74 17.34 11.95
N LYS A 171 9.71 17.88 13.17
CA LYS A 171 10.78 17.72 14.15
C LYS A 171 10.36 16.67 15.18
N ARG A 172 11.13 15.58 15.26
CA ARG A 172 10.99 14.59 16.34
C ARG A 172 11.69 15.15 17.58
N SER A 173 10.93 15.45 18.62
CA SER A 173 11.44 15.85 19.95
C SER A 173 11.85 14.65 20.78
#